data_AF-A0A3N9UVV6-F1
#
_entry.id   AF-A0A3N9UVV6-F1
#
_cell.length_a   1.000
_cell.length_b   1.000
_cell.length_c   1.000
_cell.angle_alpha   90.00
_cell.angle_beta   90.00
_cell.angle_gamma   90.00
#
_symmetry.space_group_name_H-M   'P 1'
#
loop_
_entity.id
_entity.type
_entity.pdbx_description
1 polymer ?
#
loop_
_entity_poly.entity_id
_entity_poly.type
_entity_poly.pdbx_seq_one_letter_code
_entity_poly.pdbx_strand_id
1 'polypeptide(L)'
;MADYKRLFIAAALASLALSLFLLPGANAEVRVCPQGCDFSSIQDSLNAASPNETVVVESGTYRENFIMGKSVSLKGLDTGSGRPLLVADGGKIILAAFGASMQGFEVSVPGGSNDSRNCALEVVLPTVIYLNDFDDSVIVCPDVPSVWNSSQGINYQFNSRVLRSRMGNYWANYTGEDKNADGIGDDPMVISEGNVDYYPLMEPVENYRITGEKEAKVQLIRAKVKQPFTISMPANPTTAYEWKPDYDYYLRELAKTEFEKGPSEAIGAGGTSVFVFNPIRPGKTTIAFVYKRSWENIVADTRTYHVEITA
;
A
#
# COMPACT_ATOMS: atom_id res chain seq x y z
N MET A 1 -37.49 46.36 13.79
CA MET A 1 -36.72 46.12 15.03
C MET A 1 -37.63 45.36 15.97
N ALA A 2 -37.39 44.06 16.19
CA ALA A 2 -38.18 43.23 17.10
C ALA A 2 -37.31 42.10 17.65
N ASP A 3 -37.37 41.98 18.97
CA ASP A 3 -36.46 41.30 19.90
C ASP A 3 -36.94 39.86 20.17
N TYR A 4 -36.05 38.88 20.06
CA TYR A 4 -36.36 37.44 19.98
C TYR A 4 -36.24 36.69 21.33
N LYS A 5 -36.25 37.40 22.46
CA LYS A 5 -36.17 36.75 23.77
C LYS A 5 -37.56 36.47 24.35
N ARG A 6 -37.82 35.17 24.55
CA ARG A 6 -38.80 34.49 25.42
C ARG A 6 -40.01 33.92 24.68
N LEU A 7 -40.01 32.60 24.49
CA LEU A 7 -41.18 31.81 24.87
C LEU A 7 -40.77 30.37 25.24
N PHE A 8 -41.28 29.95 26.39
CA PHE A 8 -41.04 28.66 27.04
C PHE A 8 -41.84 27.53 26.38
N ILE A 9 -41.32 26.33 26.63
CA ILE A 9 -41.71 24.99 26.19
C ILE A 9 -43.13 24.59 26.61
N ALA A 10 -43.85 23.89 25.72
CA ALA A 10 -44.89 22.93 26.10
C ALA A 10 -44.68 21.63 25.30
N ALA A 11 -44.45 20.55 26.03
CA ALA A 11 -44.19 19.22 25.52
C ALA A 11 -45.46 18.53 25.02
N ALA A 12 -45.34 17.74 23.94
CA ALA A 12 -46.26 16.67 23.60
C ALA A 12 -45.45 15.43 23.20
N LEU A 13 -45.64 14.36 23.96
CA LEU A 13 -45.09 13.02 23.78
C LEU A 13 -45.80 12.28 22.62
N ALA A 14 -45.04 11.68 21.70
CA ALA A 14 -45.38 10.40 21.07
C ALA A 14 -44.18 9.80 20.30
N SER A 15 -43.62 8.71 20.85
CA SER A 15 -43.15 7.49 20.18
C SER A 15 -42.45 7.56 18.81
N LEU A 16 -41.18 7.16 18.75
CA LEU A 16 -40.76 5.86 18.18
C LEU A 16 -39.26 5.65 18.45
N ALA A 17 -38.92 4.55 19.11
CA ALA A 17 -37.54 4.12 19.24
C ALA A 17 -37.00 3.74 17.86
N LEU A 18 -36.09 4.56 17.33
CA LEU A 18 -35.10 4.08 16.38
C LEU A 18 -33.75 4.24 17.06
N SER A 19 -33.38 3.24 17.86
CA SER A 19 -32.00 3.01 18.21
C SER A 19 -31.27 2.76 16.90
N LEU A 20 -30.71 3.82 16.32
CA LEU A 20 -29.74 3.72 15.26
C LEU A 20 -28.55 3.00 15.90
N PHE A 21 -28.53 1.67 15.76
CA PHE A 21 -27.28 0.95 15.78
C PHE A 21 -26.48 1.57 14.63
N LEU A 22 -25.66 2.56 14.96
CA LEU A 22 -24.42 2.82 14.24
C LEU A 22 -23.63 1.52 14.38
N LEU A 23 -23.96 0.55 13.53
CA LEU A 23 -22.94 -0.36 13.06
C LEU A 23 -21.80 0.57 12.60
N PRO A 24 -20.56 0.40 13.09
CA PRO A 24 -19.45 0.96 12.37
C PRO A 24 -19.56 0.36 10.97
N GLY A 25 -20.10 1.13 10.02
CA GLY A 25 -19.91 0.84 8.63
C GLY A 25 -18.40 0.77 8.51
N ALA A 26 -17.88 -0.41 8.17
CA ALA A 26 -16.54 -0.49 7.64
C ALA A 26 -16.51 0.60 6.56
N ASN A 27 -15.68 1.64 6.74
CA ASN A 27 -15.49 2.65 5.70
C ASN A 27 -15.12 1.84 4.46
N ALA A 28 -16.07 1.74 3.51
CA ALA A 28 -15.87 1.01 2.29
C ALA A 28 -14.87 1.85 1.50
N GLU A 29 -13.63 1.36 1.45
CA GLU A 29 -12.56 1.98 0.69
C GLU A 29 -13.01 2.16 -0.76
N VAL A 30 -12.92 3.38 -1.30
CA VAL A 30 -13.26 3.66 -2.69
C VAL A 30 -12.25 2.98 -3.59
N ARG A 31 -12.70 2.03 -4.43
CA ARG A 31 -11.84 1.25 -5.32
C ARG A 31 -12.03 1.59 -6.79
N VAL A 32 -10.90 1.70 -7.48
CA VAL A 32 -10.82 1.90 -8.93
C VAL A 32 -10.10 0.70 -9.54
N CYS A 33 -10.73 0.05 -10.51
CA CYS A 33 -10.07 -0.98 -11.32
C CYS A 33 -10.68 -1.06 -12.72
N PRO A 34 -9.96 -1.62 -13.71
CA PRO A 34 -10.47 -1.70 -15.08
C PRO A 34 -11.79 -2.46 -15.20
N GLN A 35 -12.04 -3.44 -14.32
CA GLN A 35 -13.26 -4.27 -14.32
C GLN A 35 -13.59 -4.74 -12.89
N GLY A 36 -14.86 -4.60 -12.47
CA GLY A 36 -15.38 -5.22 -11.24
C GLY A 36 -15.39 -4.34 -9.99
N CYS A 37 -14.82 -3.14 -10.03
CA CYS A 37 -14.87 -2.16 -8.95
C CYS A 37 -16.02 -1.17 -9.12
N ASP A 38 -16.27 -0.37 -8.07
CA ASP A 38 -17.27 0.69 -8.07
C ASP A 38 -16.97 1.77 -9.11
N PHE A 39 -15.69 2.00 -9.40
CA PHE A 39 -15.23 2.97 -10.39
C PHE A 39 -14.23 2.32 -11.36
N SER A 40 -14.32 2.71 -12.64
CA SER A 40 -13.32 2.41 -13.66
C SER A 40 -12.48 3.63 -14.07
N SER A 41 -12.87 4.82 -13.63
CA SER A 41 -12.14 6.09 -13.81
C SER A 41 -11.66 6.62 -12.47
N ILE A 42 -10.42 7.07 -12.43
CA ILE A 42 -9.83 7.75 -11.27
C ILE A 42 -10.53 9.09 -11.05
N GLN A 43 -10.86 9.86 -12.09
CA GLN A 43 -11.51 11.15 -11.90
C GLN A 43 -12.90 11.01 -11.25
N ASP A 44 -13.69 10.01 -11.67
CA ASP A 44 -15.02 9.77 -11.11
C ASP A 44 -14.96 9.35 -9.64
N SER A 45 -13.97 8.52 -9.28
CA SER A 45 -13.77 8.12 -7.88
C SER A 45 -13.33 9.29 -7.01
N LEU A 46 -12.44 10.16 -7.49
CA LEU A 46 -12.05 11.41 -6.81
C LEU A 46 -13.24 12.37 -6.62
N ASN A 47 -14.14 12.44 -7.61
CA ASN A 47 -15.37 13.22 -7.54
C ASN A 47 -16.36 12.67 -6.50
N ALA A 48 -16.42 11.34 -6.34
CA ALA A 48 -17.28 10.69 -5.36
C ALA A 48 -16.69 10.67 -3.94
N ALA A 49 -15.37 10.60 -3.81
CA ALA A 49 -14.67 10.45 -2.53
C ALA A 49 -14.94 11.60 -1.55
N SER A 50 -15.02 11.26 -0.27
CA SER A 50 -15.09 12.21 0.83
C SER A 50 -13.72 12.81 1.14
N PRO A 51 -13.63 14.03 1.69
CA PRO A 51 -12.36 14.56 2.16
C PRO A 51 -11.70 13.65 3.21
N ASN A 52 -10.39 13.48 3.08
CA ASN A 52 -9.46 12.64 3.83
C ASN A 52 -9.70 11.12 3.67
N GLU A 53 -10.48 10.72 2.67
CA GLU A 53 -10.67 9.32 2.32
C GLU A 53 -9.47 8.77 1.52
N THR A 54 -9.29 7.45 1.59
CA THR A 54 -8.35 6.74 0.72
C THR A 54 -9.08 6.24 -0.52
N VAL A 55 -8.58 6.63 -1.69
CA VAL A 55 -8.98 6.06 -2.98
C VAL A 55 -7.91 5.06 -3.39
N VAL A 56 -8.28 3.78 -3.47
CA VAL A 56 -7.39 2.71 -3.92
C VAL A 56 -7.56 2.46 -5.41
N VAL A 57 -6.46 2.52 -6.13
CA VAL A 57 -6.39 2.19 -7.55
C VAL A 57 -5.66 0.88 -7.69
N GLU A 58 -6.33 -0.13 -8.21
CA GLU A 58 -5.75 -1.47 -8.40
C GLU A 58 -4.95 -1.56 -9.71
N SER A 59 -4.14 -2.61 -9.86
CA SER A 59 -3.36 -2.88 -11.08
C SER A 59 -4.18 -2.68 -12.35
N GLY A 60 -3.60 -1.96 -13.30
CA GLY A 60 -4.27 -1.61 -14.55
C GLY A 60 -3.55 -0.49 -15.26
N THR A 61 -3.94 -0.22 -16.50
CA THR A 61 -3.45 0.92 -17.27
C THR A 61 -4.55 1.97 -17.34
N TYR A 62 -4.26 3.16 -16.82
CA TYR A 62 -5.21 4.26 -16.74
C TYR A 62 -4.76 5.37 -17.70
N ARG A 63 -5.42 5.43 -18.85
CA ARG A 63 -5.22 6.45 -19.90
C ARG A 63 -6.23 7.56 -19.75
N GLU A 64 -6.06 8.39 -18.74
CA GLU A 64 -6.97 9.51 -18.48
C GLU A 64 -6.23 10.68 -17.83
N ASN A 65 -6.83 11.87 -17.93
CA ASN A 65 -6.41 13.05 -17.21
C ASN A 65 -7.30 13.21 -15.98
N PHE A 66 -6.71 13.59 -14.85
CA PHE A 66 -7.51 13.84 -13.66
C PHE A 66 -6.92 14.97 -12.80
N ILE A 67 -7.82 15.59 -12.03
CA ILE A 67 -7.52 16.62 -11.06
C ILE A 67 -7.89 16.09 -9.68
N MET A 68 -6.91 16.02 -8.79
CA MET A 68 -7.11 15.75 -7.39
C MET A 68 -7.44 17.06 -6.66
N GLY A 69 -8.71 17.45 -6.73
CA GLY A 69 -9.23 18.70 -6.15
C GLY A 69 -9.72 18.60 -4.70
N LYS A 70 -9.64 17.40 -4.09
CA LYS A 70 -9.98 17.16 -2.68
C LYS A 70 -8.77 16.59 -1.94
N SER A 71 -8.69 16.87 -0.64
CA SER A 71 -7.69 16.25 0.24
C SER A 71 -8.00 14.76 0.33
N VAL A 72 -7.38 13.92 -0.49
CA VAL A 72 -7.58 12.46 -0.47
C VAL A 72 -6.22 11.77 -0.51
N SER A 73 -6.16 10.53 0.01
CA SER A 73 -5.02 9.66 -0.18
C SER A 73 -5.25 8.78 -1.41
N LEU A 74 -4.66 9.13 -2.54
CA LEU A 74 -4.67 8.28 -3.73
C LEU A 74 -3.56 7.24 -3.61
N LYS A 75 -3.93 5.96 -3.55
CA LYS A 75 -3.02 4.86 -3.29
C LYS A 75 -3.12 3.80 -4.40
N GLY A 76 -2.01 3.54 -5.09
CA GLY A 76 -1.88 2.40 -5.97
C GLY A 76 -1.70 1.09 -5.20
N LEU A 77 -2.35 0.03 -5.67
CA LEU A 77 -2.30 -1.31 -5.10
C LEU A 77 -1.94 -2.32 -6.20
N ASP A 78 -0.81 -3.00 -6.05
CA ASP A 78 -0.45 -4.12 -6.92
C ASP A 78 -1.27 -5.37 -6.53
N THR A 79 -2.21 -5.76 -7.40
CA THR A 79 -3.06 -6.97 -7.26
C THR A 79 -2.39 -8.22 -7.85
N GLY A 80 -1.14 -8.11 -8.28
CA GLY A 80 -0.31 -9.18 -8.84
C GLY A 80 -0.07 -9.05 -10.35
N SER A 81 -0.55 -7.98 -10.98
CA SER A 81 -0.30 -7.66 -12.38
C SER A 81 0.63 -6.45 -12.57
N GLY A 82 1.35 -6.05 -11.52
CA GLY A 82 2.18 -4.84 -11.51
C GLY A 82 1.44 -3.66 -10.88
N ARG A 83 2.12 -2.55 -10.66
CA ARG A 83 1.50 -1.37 -10.05
C ARG A 83 0.58 -0.69 -11.06
N PRO A 84 -0.39 0.12 -10.61
CA PRO A 84 -1.22 0.90 -11.52
C PRO A 84 -0.35 1.85 -12.37
N LEU A 85 -0.43 1.69 -13.69
CA LEU A 85 0.26 2.52 -14.65
C LEU A 85 -0.63 3.69 -15.07
N LEU A 86 -0.21 4.90 -14.69
CA LEU A 86 -0.82 6.15 -15.13
C LEU A 86 -0.16 6.60 -16.43
N VAL A 87 -0.97 6.76 -17.46
CA VAL A 87 -0.51 7.12 -18.80
C VAL A 87 -1.03 8.51 -19.16
N ALA A 88 -0.15 9.50 -19.09
CA ALA A 88 -0.43 10.89 -19.41
C ALA A 88 -0.26 11.19 -20.92
N ASP A 89 -0.97 10.42 -21.76
CA ASP A 89 -0.91 10.54 -23.24
C ASP A 89 -1.67 11.80 -23.71
N GLY A 90 -0.95 12.90 -23.88
CA GLY A 90 -1.50 14.17 -24.35
C GLY A 90 -2.27 14.98 -23.29
N GLY A 91 -2.22 14.60 -22.02
CA GLY A 91 -2.82 15.38 -20.94
C GLY A 91 -2.16 15.25 -19.58
N LYS A 92 -2.84 15.72 -18.54
CA LYS A 92 -2.24 16.12 -17.26
C LYS A 92 -2.86 15.42 -16.06
N ILE A 93 -2.00 14.99 -15.15
CA ILE A 93 -2.36 14.67 -13.76
C ILE A 93 -2.10 15.93 -12.93
N ILE A 94 -3.13 16.47 -12.28
CA ILE A 94 -3.03 17.72 -11.51
C ILE A 94 -3.33 17.45 -10.04
N LEU A 95 -2.36 17.71 -9.18
CA LEU A 95 -2.49 17.63 -7.72
C LEU A 95 -2.82 19.02 -7.18
N ALA A 96 -4.10 19.27 -6.90
CA ALA A 96 -4.65 20.59 -6.60
C ALA A 96 -5.43 20.62 -5.28
N ALA A 97 -4.95 19.88 -4.27
CA ALA A 97 -5.57 19.85 -2.95
C ALA A 97 -4.54 19.82 -1.82
N PHE A 98 -4.71 20.72 -0.85
CA PHE A 98 -3.90 20.72 0.36
C PHE A 98 -4.18 19.46 1.20
N GLY A 99 -3.12 18.80 1.67
CA GLY A 99 -3.24 17.60 2.51
C GLY A 99 -3.50 16.31 1.74
N ALA A 100 -3.55 16.38 0.40
CA ALA A 100 -3.60 15.20 -0.44
C ALA A 100 -2.28 14.41 -0.40
N SER A 101 -2.35 13.13 -0.75
CA SER A 101 -1.17 12.30 -0.98
C SER A 101 -1.32 11.37 -2.17
N MET A 102 -0.21 11.11 -2.86
CA MET A 102 -0.13 10.17 -3.98
C MET A 102 1.02 9.19 -3.75
N GLN A 103 0.70 7.90 -3.77
CA GLN A 103 1.67 6.81 -3.65
C GLN A 103 1.22 5.58 -4.43
N GLY A 104 2.13 4.69 -4.78
CA GLY A 104 1.77 3.39 -5.34
C GLY A 104 1.71 3.33 -6.87
N PHE A 105 2.09 4.38 -7.60
CA PHE A 105 1.90 4.46 -9.06
C PHE A 105 3.19 4.36 -9.88
N GLU A 106 3.07 3.77 -11.06
CA GLU A 106 3.99 3.99 -12.18
C GLU A 106 3.43 5.12 -13.06
N VAL A 107 4.26 6.05 -13.50
CA VAL A 107 3.84 7.17 -14.36
C VAL A 107 4.67 7.16 -15.63
N SER A 108 4.00 7.25 -16.79
CA SER A 108 4.65 7.24 -18.10
C SER A 108 3.98 8.20 -19.10
N VAL A 109 4.76 8.69 -20.06
CA VAL A 109 4.30 9.50 -21.20
C VAL A 109 4.70 8.82 -22.51
N PRO A 110 3.82 8.00 -23.11
CA PRO A 110 4.11 7.32 -24.37
C PRO A 110 4.46 8.32 -25.48
N GLY A 111 5.57 8.09 -26.19
CA GLY A 111 6.03 8.95 -27.28
C GLY A 111 6.92 10.13 -26.86
N GLY A 112 7.15 10.31 -25.55
CA GLY A 112 7.99 11.38 -25.00
C GLY A 112 7.34 12.76 -25.11
N SER A 113 7.60 13.63 -24.14
CA SER A 113 7.24 15.04 -24.24
C SER A 113 8.36 15.80 -24.98
N ASN A 114 8.15 16.12 -26.26
CA ASN A 114 9.06 17.01 -27.00
C ASN A 114 8.88 18.50 -26.63
N ASP A 115 7.93 18.81 -25.74
CA ASP A 115 7.68 20.16 -25.22
C ASP A 115 7.91 20.17 -23.71
N SER A 116 8.99 20.83 -23.28
CA SER A 116 9.35 21.00 -21.87
C SER A 116 8.31 21.78 -21.06
N ARG A 117 7.27 22.33 -21.71
CA ARG A 117 6.13 22.99 -21.06
C ARG A 117 4.95 22.07 -20.77
N ASN A 118 4.98 20.81 -21.23
CA ASN A 118 3.87 19.88 -21.01
C ASN A 118 4.21 18.88 -19.91
N CYS A 119 3.99 19.31 -18.68
CA CYS A 119 4.18 18.51 -17.48
C CYS A 119 3.13 17.40 -17.44
N ALA A 120 3.57 16.15 -17.29
CA ALA A 120 2.68 15.01 -17.09
C ALA A 120 2.03 15.07 -15.69
N LEU A 121 2.80 15.52 -14.71
CA LEU A 121 2.36 15.74 -13.33
C LEU A 121 2.56 17.22 -12.94
N GLU A 122 1.47 17.89 -12.62
CA GLU A 122 1.44 19.29 -12.17
C GLU A 122 1.03 19.34 -10.69
N VAL A 123 1.83 19.96 -9.83
CA VAL A 123 1.56 20.06 -8.39
C VAL A 123 1.28 21.52 -8.04
N VAL A 124 0.00 21.84 -7.88
CA VAL A 124 -0.50 23.21 -7.74
C VAL A 124 -0.74 23.56 -6.26
N LEU A 125 -0.99 22.57 -5.41
CA LEU A 125 -1.09 22.75 -3.94
C LEU A 125 -0.21 21.74 -3.19
N PRO A 126 0.27 22.09 -1.97
CA PRO A 126 1.16 21.24 -1.20
C PRO A 126 0.60 19.82 -1.01
N THR A 127 1.33 18.85 -1.55
CA THR A 127 0.94 17.43 -1.62
C THR A 127 2.11 16.56 -1.13
N VAL A 128 1.81 15.38 -0.59
CA VAL A 128 2.82 14.36 -0.22
C VAL A 128 2.88 13.28 -1.31
N ILE A 129 4.03 13.14 -1.97
CA ILE A 129 4.23 12.30 -3.15
C ILE A 129 5.42 11.38 -2.88
N TYR A 130 5.18 10.08 -2.74
CA TYR A 130 6.23 9.12 -2.40
C TYR A 130 5.86 7.72 -2.88
N LEU A 131 6.85 6.84 -3.02
CA LEU A 131 6.69 5.50 -3.57
C LEU A 131 5.95 5.58 -4.90
N ASN A 132 6.46 6.36 -5.86
CA ASN A 132 6.00 6.33 -7.25
C ASN A 132 7.21 6.08 -8.15
N ASP A 133 6.98 5.49 -9.31
CA ASP A 133 8.02 5.29 -10.33
C ASP A 133 7.81 6.28 -11.47
N PHE A 134 8.75 7.20 -11.65
CA PHE A 134 8.75 8.17 -12.74
C PHE A 134 9.72 7.74 -13.82
N ASP A 135 9.19 7.42 -15.00
CA ASP A 135 9.98 7.14 -16.20
C ASP A 135 10.74 8.40 -16.68
N ASP A 136 11.79 8.21 -17.50
CA ASP A 136 12.66 9.28 -17.97
C ASP A 136 11.93 10.31 -18.85
N SER A 137 10.84 9.88 -19.46
CA SER A 137 9.92 10.65 -20.30
C SER A 137 9.00 11.60 -19.50
N VAL A 138 8.90 11.41 -18.19
CA VAL A 138 7.96 12.14 -17.33
C VAL A 138 8.54 13.46 -16.88
N ILE A 139 7.88 14.56 -17.27
CA ILE A 139 8.17 15.89 -16.74
C ILE A 139 7.23 16.18 -15.57
N VAL A 140 7.81 16.46 -14.40
CA VAL A 140 7.10 16.81 -13.16
C VAL A 140 7.30 18.29 -12.86
N CYS A 141 6.20 19.02 -12.66
CA CYS A 141 6.20 20.47 -12.46
C CYS A 141 5.48 20.85 -11.16
N PRO A 142 6.22 21.01 -10.06
CA PRO A 142 5.67 21.57 -8.85
C PRO A 142 5.75 23.10 -8.86
N ASP A 143 4.57 23.73 -8.84
CA ASP A 143 4.42 25.19 -8.74
C ASP A 143 4.52 25.68 -7.29
N VAL A 144 4.44 24.75 -6.33
CA VAL A 144 4.54 25.02 -4.89
C VAL A 144 5.48 24.03 -4.22
N PRO A 145 6.11 24.40 -3.10
CA PRO A 145 6.85 23.45 -2.28
C PRO A 145 5.96 22.30 -1.82
N SER A 146 6.37 21.08 -2.16
CA SER A 146 5.68 19.83 -1.83
C SER A 146 6.63 18.84 -1.18
N VAL A 147 6.07 17.78 -0.59
CA VAL A 147 6.86 16.77 0.12
C VAL A 147 7.02 15.55 -0.77
N TRP A 148 8.25 15.16 -1.06
CA TRP A 148 8.59 14.12 -2.04
C TRP A 148 9.01 12.78 -1.41
N ASN A 149 8.71 12.60 -0.13
CA ASN A 149 9.01 11.39 0.61
C ASN A 149 7.97 11.16 1.71
N SER A 150 7.93 9.93 2.23
CA SER A 150 7.02 9.58 3.33
C SER A 150 7.27 10.45 4.57
N SER A 151 6.19 10.84 5.25
CA SER A 151 6.28 11.66 6.47
C SER A 151 6.83 10.87 7.67
N GLN A 152 6.58 9.56 7.67
CA GLN A 152 7.02 8.60 8.68
C GLN A 152 7.95 7.55 8.08
N GLY A 153 8.77 6.94 8.92
CA GLY A 153 9.61 5.82 8.51
C GLY A 153 8.77 4.58 8.18
N ILE A 154 8.97 4.04 6.99
CA ILE A 154 8.35 2.84 6.44
C ILE A 154 9.32 1.67 6.62
N ASN A 155 8.80 0.51 7.02
CA ASN A 155 9.57 -0.73 7.02
C ASN A 155 9.53 -1.31 5.61
N TYR A 156 10.70 -1.66 5.08
CA TYR A 156 10.82 -2.23 3.75
C TYR A 156 11.90 -3.31 3.73
N GLN A 157 11.75 -4.28 2.82
CA GLN A 157 12.79 -5.23 2.49
C GLN A 157 13.45 -4.84 1.17
N PHE A 158 14.78 -4.71 1.18
CA PHE A 158 15.60 -4.48 -0.02
C PHE A 158 16.81 -5.40 0.02
N ASN A 159 17.10 -6.12 -1.08
CA ASN A 159 18.20 -7.09 -1.18
C ASN A 159 18.29 -8.05 0.03
N SER A 160 17.13 -8.57 0.47
CA SER A 160 16.97 -9.46 1.63
C SER A 160 17.25 -8.84 3.02
N ARG A 161 17.57 -7.55 3.11
CA ARG A 161 17.69 -6.80 4.37
C ARG A 161 16.36 -6.13 4.67
N VAL A 162 15.90 -6.18 5.92
CA VAL A 162 14.78 -5.35 6.37
C VAL A 162 15.34 -4.11 7.02
N LEU A 163 14.83 -2.98 6.57
CA LEU A 163 15.32 -1.65 6.88
C LEU A 163 14.12 -0.78 7.26
N ARG A 164 14.42 0.36 7.88
CA ARG A 164 13.40 1.36 8.21
C ARG A 164 13.96 2.74 7.94
N SER A 165 13.35 3.43 7.00
CA SER A 165 13.70 4.82 6.64
C SER A 165 12.46 5.54 6.12
N ARG A 166 12.58 6.84 5.87
CA ARG A 166 11.62 7.50 4.97
C ARG A 166 11.89 7.03 3.55
N MET A 167 10.86 6.96 2.73
CA MET A 167 10.98 6.49 1.34
C MET A 167 10.44 7.56 0.40
N GLY A 168 11.21 7.89 -0.63
CA GLY A 168 10.87 8.83 -1.69
C GLY A 168 10.29 8.13 -2.90
N ASN A 169 10.54 8.69 -4.07
CA ASN A 169 10.13 8.15 -5.36
C ASN A 169 11.32 7.55 -6.10
N TYR A 170 11.05 6.65 -7.03
CA TYR A 170 12.02 6.24 -8.03
C TYR A 170 11.98 7.22 -9.21
N TRP A 171 13.16 7.62 -9.66
CA TRP A 171 13.36 8.54 -10.78
C TRP A 171 14.29 7.86 -11.77
N ALA A 172 13.82 7.55 -12.98
CA ALA A 172 14.63 6.82 -13.97
C ALA A 172 15.93 7.54 -14.36
N ASN A 173 15.95 8.88 -14.23
CA ASN A 173 17.11 9.72 -14.50
C ASN A 173 17.98 10.02 -13.27
N TYR A 174 17.65 9.49 -12.09
CA TYR A 174 18.47 9.68 -10.89
C TYR A 174 19.74 8.82 -10.96
N THR A 175 20.89 9.47 -10.77
CA THR A 175 22.22 8.85 -10.92
C THR A 175 23.08 9.00 -9.67
N GLY A 176 22.47 9.28 -8.51
CA GLY A 176 23.22 9.40 -7.25
C GLY A 176 23.72 8.06 -6.74
N GLU A 177 24.51 8.10 -5.67
CA GLU A 177 25.12 6.90 -5.08
C GLU A 177 24.28 6.33 -3.93
N ASP A 178 24.41 5.02 -3.68
CA ASP A 178 23.96 4.34 -2.46
C ASP A 178 25.17 3.62 -1.84
N LYS A 179 25.94 4.36 -1.03
CA LYS A 179 27.17 3.86 -0.40
C LYS A 179 26.87 2.88 0.73
N ASN A 180 25.68 2.98 1.33
CA ASN A 180 25.30 2.20 2.50
C ASN A 180 24.50 0.92 2.12
N ALA A 181 24.15 0.78 0.84
CA ALA A 181 23.42 -0.32 0.21
C ALA A 181 22.06 -0.60 0.89
N ASP A 182 21.36 0.46 1.31
CA ASP A 182 20.02 0.38 1.91
C ASP A 182 18.89 0.57 0.89
N GLY A 183 19.23 0.78 -0.39
CA GLY A 183 18.29 0.96 -1.49
C GLY A 183 17.75 2.38 -1.59
N ILE A 184 18.22 3.31 -0.77
CA ILE A 184 17.86 4.73 -0.86
C ILE A 184 19.13 5.50 -1.24
N GLY A 185 18.99 6.42 -2.19
CA GLY A 185 20.09 7.28 -2.61
C GLY A 185 20.57 8.19 -1.48
N ASP A 186 21.90 8.29 -1.33
CA ASP A 186 22.54 9.17 -0.35
C ASP A 186 22.51 10.66 -0.79
N ASP A 187 22.35 10.91 -2.09
CA ASP A 187 22.24 12.25 -2.67
C ASP A 187 20.76 12.61 -2.95
N PRO A 188 20.29 13.81 -2.59
CA PRO A 188 18.92 14.21 -2.89
C PRO A 188 18.66 14.37 -4.39
N MET A 189 17.45 14.01 -4.83
CA MET A 189 16.95 14.33 -6.17
C MET A 189 16.26 15.70 -6.15
N VAL A 190 16.86 16.69 -6.81
CA VAL A 190 16.32 18.05 -6.91
C VAL A 190 15.40 18.15 -8.13
N ILE A 191 14.11 18.41 -7.88
CA ILE A 191 13.09 18.53 -8.93
C ILE A 191 12.97 19.98 -9.38
N SER A 192 12.89 20.90 -8.43
CA SER A 192 12.94 22.35 -8.63
C SER A 192 13.29 23.08 -7.34
N GLU A 193 13.35 24.41 -7.36
CA GLU A 193 13.58 25.21 -6.15
C GLU A 193 12.51 24.90 -5.09
N GLY A 194 12.95 24.47 -3.89
CA GLY A 194 12.05 24.10 -2.80
C GLY A 194 11.35 22.74 -2.96
N ASN A 195 11.63 22.00 -4.03
CA ASN A 195 11.09 20.67 -4.29
C ASN A 195 12.23 19.67 -4.44
N VAL A 196 12.50 18.95 -3.36
CA VAL A 196 13.61 18.00 -3.25
C VAL A 196 13.08 16.69 -2.68
N ASP A 197 13.37 15.59 -3.38
CA ASP A 197 13.24 14.25 -2.83
C ASP A 197 14.54 13.90 -2.11
N TYR A 198 14.48 13.84 -0.78
CA TYR A 198 15.64 13.52 0.06
C TYR A 198 15.88 12.03 0.22
N TYR A 199 15.00 11.19 -0.30
CA TYR A 199 15.06 9.74 -0.15
C TYR A 199 14.77 9.05 -1.50
N PRO A 200 15.44 9.44 -2.60
CA PRO A 200 15.19 8.84 -3.90
C PRO A 200 15.48 7.34 -3.85
N LEU A 201 14.62 6.53 -4.45
CA LEU A 201 14.82 5.09 -4.50
C LEU A 201 15.84 4.75 -5.58
N MET A 202 16.76 3.83 -5.27
CA MET A 202 17.79 3.36 -6.21
C MET A 202 17.23 2.45 -7.31
N GLU A 203 16.13 1.75 -7.02
CA GLU A 203 15.45 0.86 -7.96
C GLU A 203 13.95 1.22 -8.02
N PRO A 204 13.21 0.75 -9.04
CA PRO A 204 11.75 0.85 -9.06
C PRO A 204 11.13 0.26 -7.78
N VAL A 205 10.00 0.81 -7.33
CA VAL A 205 9.33 0.44 -6.07
C VAL A 205 9.03 -1.06 -5.98
N GLU A 206 8.82 -1.76 -7.10
CA GLU A 206 8.59 -3.21 -7.13
C GLU A 206 9.73 -4.05 -6.53
N ASN A 207 10.96 -3.51 -6.46
CA ASN A 207 12.11 -4.17 -5.85
C ASN A 207 12.15 -4.01 -4.32
N TYR A 208 11.23 -3.23 -3.74
CA TYR A 208 11.08 -2.99 -2.32
C TYR A 208 9.84 -3.72 -1.82
N ARG A 209 10.00 -4.63 -0.87
CA ARG A 209 8.83 -5.25 -0.23
C ARG A 209 8.34 -4.37 0.91
N ILE A 210 7.26 -3.65 0.65
CA ILE A 210 6.64 -2.72 1.59
C ILE A 210 5.34 -3.34 2.11
N THR A 211 5.16 -3.32 3.43
CA THR A 211 3.96 -3.92 4.04
C THR A 211 2.72 -3.11 3.66
N GLY A 212 1.75 -3.76 2.99
CA GLY A 212 0.45 -3.16 2.67
C GLY A 212 0.35 -2.43 1.32
N GLU A 213 1.37 -2.48 0.45
CA GLU A 213 1.31 -1.95 -0.93
C GLU A 213 0.96 -2.98 -2.00
N LYS A 214 1.11 -4.26 -1.67
CA LYS A 214 0.61 -5.39 -2.47
C LYS A 214 -0.65 -5.90 -1.80
N GLU A 215 -1.68 -6.23 -2.59
CA GLU A 215 -2.85 -6.88 -2.01
C GLU A 215 -2.40 -8.21 -1.40
N ALA A 216 -2.51 -8.30 -0.07
CA ALA A 216 -2.30 -9.57 0.60
C ALA A 216 -3.42 -10.49 0.12
N LYS A 217 -3.16 -11.35 -0.86
CA LYS A 217 -4.09 -12.41 -1.25
C LYS A 217 -4.42 -13.19 0.01
N VAL A 218 -5.58 -12.91 0.59
CA VAL A 218 -6.03 -13.64 1.77
C VAL A 218 -6.41 -15.02 1.29
N GLN A 219 -5.54 -15.98 1.54
CA GLN A 219 -5.74 -17.35 1.09
C GLN A 219 -6.76 -18.01 2.01
N LEU A 220 -7.88 -18.44 1.44
CA LEU A 220 -8.87 -19.25 2.13
C LEU A 220 -8.43 -20.72 2.12
N ILE A 221 -8.19 -21.25 3.30
CA ILE A 221 -7.92 -22.67 3.54
C ILE A 221 -9.23 -23.31 4.02
N ARG A 222 -9.69 -24.33 3.29
CA ARG A 222 -10.78 -25.19 3.73
C ARG A 222 -10.19 -26.42 4.42
N ALA A 223 -10.46 -26.57 5.71
CA ALA A 223 -9.92 -27.63 6.55
C ALA A 223 -11.04 -28.46 7.18
N LYS A 224 -10.69 -29.64 7.68
CA LYS A 224 -11.60 -30.51 8.45
C LYS A 224 -11.02 -30.81 9.81
N VAL A 225 -11.89 -30.96 10.80
CA VAL A 225 -11.49 -31.34 12.16
C VAL A 225 -10.63 -32.61 12.11
N LYS A 226 -9.49 -32.58 12.81
CA LYS A 226 -8.47 -33.66 12.87
C LYS A 226 -7.81 -34.03 11.54
N GLN A 227 -7.96 -33.23 10.50
CA GLN A 227 -7.21 -33.37 9.25
C GLN A 227 -6.15 -32.26 9.18
N PRO A 228 -4.87 -32.57 9.46
CA PRO A 228 -3.83 -31.56 9.40
C PRO A 228 -3.69 -30.95 8.01
N PHE A 229 -3.31 -29.68 7.96
CA PHE A 229 -2.94 -28.99 6.73
C PHE A 229 -1.61 -28.28 6.89
N THR A 230 -0.97 -28.01 5.76
CA THR A 230 0.37 -27.43 5.71
C THR A 230 0.35 -26.06 5.05
N ILE A 231 1.06 -25.10 5.65
CA ILE A 231 1.39 -23.81 5.04
C ILE A 231 2.90 -23.76 4.83
N SER A 232 3.31 -23.53 3.59
CA SER A 232 4.71 -23.45 3.18
C SER A 232 5.01 -22.04 2.70
N MET A 233 6.04 -21.41 3.26
CA MET A 233 6.44 -20.04 2.91
C MET A 233 7.92 -19.96 2.61
N PRO A 234 8.35 -19.16 1.61
CA PRO A 234 9.76 -18.93 1.35
C PRO A 234 10.47 -18.40 2.60
N ALA A 235 11.63 -18.96 2.92
CA ALA A 235 12.44 -18.55 4.06
C ALA A 235 13.92 -18.68 3.73
N ASN A 236 14.75 -17.81 4.30
CA ASN A 236 16.20 -17.96 4.24
C ASN A 236 16.82 -17.89 5.64
N PRO A 237 17.03 -19.04 6.32
CA PRO A 237 17.59 -19.07 7.67
C PRO A 237 18.95 -18.40 7.80
N THR A 238 19.75 -18.32 6.71
CA THR A 238 21.07 -17.66 6.74
C THR A 238 20.99 -16.15 6.94
N THR A 239 19.80 -15.56 6.73
CA THR A 239 19.52 -14.15 7.01
C THR A 239 19.00 -13.90 8.43
N ALA A 240 18.79 -14.98 9.21
CA ALA A 240 18.17 -15.02 10.53
C ALA A 240 16.73 -14.50 10.64
N TYR A 241 16.07 -14.24 9.50
CA TYR A 241 14.64 -14.01 9.47
C TYR A 241 13.88 -15.34 9.62
N GLU A 242 12.91 -15.36 10.52
CA GLU A 242 12.04 -16.49 10.77
C GLU A 242 10.56 -16.07 10.69
N TRP A 243 9.72 -16.99 10.21
CA TRP A 243 8.28 -16.82 10.21
C TRP A 243 7.75 -17.18 11.60
N LYS A 244 7.00 -16.27 12.23
CA LYS A 244 6.32 -16.51 13.49
C LYS A 244 4.81 -16.53 13.28
N PRO A 245 4.15 -17.67 13.52
CA PRO A 245 2.69 -17.75 13.43
C PRO A 245 2.05 -17.15 14.69
N ASP A 246 0.91 -16.51 14.50
CA ASP A 246 -0.05 -16.06 15.51
C ASP A 246 -1.42 -16.58 15.09
N TYR A 247 -2.02 -17.42 15.93
CA TYR A 247 -3.27 -18.11 15.67
C TYR A 247 -3.96 -18.45 17.00
N ASP A 248 -5.27 -18.66 16.92
CA ASP A 248 -6.09 -18.94 18.09
C ASP A 248 -6.27 -20.45 18.36
N TYR A 249 -7.01 -20.74 19.43
CA TYR A 249 -7.30 -22.07 19.93
C TYR A 249 -8.23 -22.93 19.03
N TYR A 250 -8.60 -22.48 17.81
CA TYR A 250 -9.21 -23.38 16.80
C TYR A 250 -8.20 -24.34 16.19
N LEU A 251 -6.91 -23.98 16.22
CA LEU A 251 -5.82 -24.71 15.62
C LEU A 251 -4.80 -25.12 16.69
N ARG A 252 -4.11 -26.24 16.45
CA ARG A 252 -2.91 -26.62 17.19
C ARG A 252 -1.79 -26.88 16.21
N GLU A 253 -0.66 -26.18 16.35
CA GLU A 253 0.55 -26.52 15.64
C GLU A 253 1.05 -27.92 16.08
N LEU A 254 1.24 -28.82 15.13
CA LEU A 254 1.62 -30.22 15.40
C LEU A 254 3.13 -30.45 15.33
N ALA A 255 3.85 -29.66 14.55
CA ALA A 255 5.29 -29.78 14.34
C ALA A 255 5.94 -28.42 14.53
N LYS A 256 7.08 -28.38 15.23
CA LYS A 256 7.94 -27.19 15.26
C LYS A 256 8.37 -26.90 13.82
N THR A 257 8.31 -25.63 13.40
CA THR A 257 8.64 -25.18 12.03
C THR A 257 9.81 -25.96 11.43
N GLU A 258 9.54 -26.71 10.36
CA GLU A 258 10.57 -27.42 9.61
C GLU A 258 11.06 -26.52 8.48
N PHE A 259 12.38 -26.39 8.34
CA PHE A 259 12.97 -25.73 7.18
C PHE A 259 13.37 -26.79 6.16
N GLU A 260 12.82 -26.69 4.96
CA GLU A 260 13.19 -27.50 3.81
C GLU A 260 14.15 -26.71 2.92
N LYS A 261 15.35 -27.26 2.68
CA LYS A 261 16.35 -26.63 1.80
C LYS A 261 15.80 -26.57 0.36
N GLY A 262 15.98 -25.43 -0.29
CA GLY A 262 15.65 -25.27 -1.71
C GLY A 262 16.56 -26.07 -2.65
N PRO A 263 16.28 -26.08 -3.95
CA PRO A 263 17.02 -26.86 -4.95
C PRO A 263 18.45 -26.35 -5.22
N SER A 264 18.79 -25.15 -4.74
CA SER A 264 20.11 -24.56 -4.94
C SER A 264 21.11 -25.06 -3.88
N GLU A 265 22.29 -25.46 -4.35
CA GLU A 265 23.42 -25.86 -3.51
C GLU A 265 24.31 -24.68 -3.08
N ALA A 266 23.97 -23.46 -3.48
CA ALA A 266 24.73 -22.27 -3.09
C ALA A 266 24.69 -22.05 -1.57
N ILE A 267 25.83 -21.67 -0.99
CA ILE A 267 25.91 -21.26 0.42
C ILE A 267 25.02 -20.02 0.59
N GLY A 268 24.09 -20.06 1.55
CA GLY A 268 23.12 -18.97 1.75
C GLY A 268 21.84 -19.09 0.94
N ALA A 269 21.68 -20.15 0.13
CA ALA A 269 20.44 -20.38 -0.60
C ALA A 269 19.24 -20.49 0.35
N GLY A 270 18.14 -19.82 -0.03
CA GLY A 270 16.87 -19.95 0.66
C GLY A 270 16.23 -21.33 0.47
N GLY A 271 15.12 -21.53 1.15
CA GLY A 271 14.26 -22.70 1.09
C GLY A 271 12.87 -22.33 1.56
N THR A 272 12.24 -23.24 2.30
CA THR A 272 10.84 -23.11 2.71
C THR A 272 10.68 -23.39 4.19
N SER A 273 10.00 -22.50 4.92
CA SER A 273 9.47 -22.81 6.24
C SER A 273 8.12 -23.49 6.11
N VAL A 274 7.97 -24.65 6.76
CA VAL A 274 6.79 -25.50 6.70
C VAL A 274 6.11 -25.51 8.07
N PHE A 275 4.83 -25.14 8.09
CA PHE A 275 3.98 -25.10 9.28
C PHE A 275 2.83 -26.09 9.14
N VAL A 276 2.66 -26.96 10.12
CA VAL A 276 1.61 -27.99 10.12
C VAL A 276 0.60 -27.70 11.23
N PHE A 277 -0.64 -27.42 10.85
CA PHE A 277 -1.73 -27.12 11.77
C PHE A 277 -2.74 -28.26 11.80
N ASN A 278 -3.21 -28.59 13.00
CA ASN A 278 -4.33 -29.49 13.22
C ASN A 278 -5.58 -28.71 13.63
N PRO A 279 -6.65 -28.74 12.83
CA PRO A 279 -7.94 -28.17 13.20
C PRO A 279 -8.58 -28.97 14.34
N ILE A 280 -8.91 -28.29 15.45
CA ILE A 280 -9.42 -28.94 16.67
C ILE A 280 -10.95 -28.91 16.74
N ARG A 281 -11.58 -27.89 16.17
CA ARG A 281 -13.04 -27.67 16.24
C ARG A 281 -13.55 -26.91 15.01
N PRO A 282 -14.81 -27.12 14.62
CA PRO A 282 -15.39 -26.44 13.47
C PRO A 282 -15.57 -24.94 13.74
N GLY A 283 -15.48 -24.13 12.70
CA GLY A 283 -15.62 -22.67 12.79
C GLY A 283 -14.78 -21.95 11.75
N LYS A 284 -14.70 -20.61 11.88
CA LYS A 284 -13.83 -19.77 11.06
C LYS A 284 -12.76 -19.17 11.97
N THR A 285 -11.52 -19.17 11.51
CA THR A 285 -10.37 -18.59 12.21
C THR A 285 -9.39 -17.97 11.23
N THR A 286 -8.37 -17.29 11.74
CA THR A 286 -7.31 -16.66 10.97
C THR A 286 -5.95 -17.08 11.52
N ILE A 287 -4.97 -17.29 10.63
CA ILE A 287 -3.56 -17.41 10.99
C ILE A 287 -2.85 -16.18 10.43
N ALA A 288 -2.21 -15.40 11.29
CA ALA A 288 -1.31 -14.32 10.91
C ALA A 288 0.14 -14.80 11.06
N PHE A 289 1.00 -14.46 10.12
CA PHE A 289 2.42 -14.74 10.17
C PHE A 289 3.19 -13.44 10.09
N VAL A 290 4.21 -13.29 10.93
CA VAL A 290 5.18 -12.20 10.85
C VAL A 290 6.56 -12.76 10.52
N TYR A 291 7.20 -12.25 9.47
CA TYR A 291 8.57 -12.61 9.12
C TYR A 291 9.51 -11.58 9.75
N LYS A 292 10.33 -11.97 10.73
CA LYS A 292 11.25 -11.04 11.40
C LYS A 292 12.46 -11.74 11.98
N ARG A 293 13.52 -10.98 12.29
CA ARG A 293 14.61 -11.46 13.13
C ARG A 293 14.19 -11.43 14.59
N SER A 294 14.62 -12.42 15.36
CA SER A 294 14.24 -12.55 16.78
C SER A 294 14.69 -11.37 17.65
N TRP A 295 15.71 -10.62 17.24
CA TRP A 295 16.25 -9.44 17.95
C TRP A 295 15.82 -8.10 17.33
N GLU A 296 15.05 -8.09 16.25
CA GLU A 296 14.57 -6.88 15.60
C GLU A 296 13.08 -6.62 15.94
N ASN A 297 12.74 -5.33 16.10
CA ASN A 297 11.36 -4.89 16.28
C ASN A 297 10.67 -4.53 14.95
N ILE A 298 11.39 -4.66 13.83
CA ILE A 298 10.87 -4.44 12.48
C ILE A 298 10.42 -5.77 11.87
N VAL A 299 9.33 -5.72 11.12
CA VAL A 299 8.73 -6.88 10.44
C VAL A 299 9.02 -6.77 8.95
N ALA A 300 9.50 -7.86 8.36
CA ALA A 300 9.89 -7.99 6.96
C ALA A 300 8.69 -8.22 6.03
N ASP A 301 7.78 -9.08 6.46
CA ASP A 301 6.61 -9.52 5.71
C ASP A 301 5.53 -9.95 6.71
N THR A 302 4.28 -9.77 6.33
CA THR A 302 3.12 -10.24 7.08
C THR A 302 2.19 -10.99 6.15
N ARG A 303 1.77 -12.21 6.53
CA ARG A 303 0.83 -13.00 5.74
C ARG A 303 -0.34 -13.44 6.58
N THR A 304 -1.53 -13.35 6.01
CA THR A 304 -2.78 -13.70 6.69
C THR A 304 -3.54 -14.75 5.89
N TYR A 305 -3.94 -15.83 6.57
CA TYR A 305 -4.72 -16.93 6.00
C TYR A 305 -6.05 -17.02 6.74
N HIS A 306 -7.16 -17.07 6.00
CA HIS A 306 -8.46 -17.42 6.57
C HIS A 306 -8.64 -18.93 6.52
N VAL A 307 -9.12 -19.51 7.61
CA VAL A 307 -9.35 -20.95 7.70
C VAL A 307 -10.81 -21.20 8.02
N GLU A 308 -11.49 -21.92 7.14
CA GLU A 308 -12.83 -22.46 7.37
C GLU A 308 -12.72 -23.94 7.71
N ILE A 309 -13.09 -24.29 8.94
CA ILE A 309 -12.99 -25.64 9.48
C ILE A 309 -14.38 -26.27 9.50
N THR A 310 -14.60 -27.30 8.71
CA THR A 310 -15.80 -28.14 8.79
C THR A 310 -15.58 -29.32 9.74
N ALA A 311 -16.67 -29.92 10.19
CA ALA A 311 -16.63 -31.18 10.91
C ALA A 311 -15.99 -32.32 10.09
#